data_AF-A0A517NQ46-F1
#
_entry.id   AF-A0A517NQ46-F1
#
_cell.length_a   1.000
_cell.length_b   1.000
_cell.length_c   1.000
_cell.angle_alpha   90.00
_cell.angle_beta   90.00
_cell.angle_gamma   90.00
#
_symmetry.space_group_name_H-M   'P 1'
#
loop_
_entity.id
_entity.type
_entity.pdbx_description
1 polymer ?
#
loop_
_entity_poly.entity_id
_entity_poly.type
_entity_poly.pdbx_seq_one_letter_code
_entity_poly.pdbx_strand_id
1 'polypeptide(L)'
;MATIEACAMLHLQQNAAVTAYEGARIGILPGTDQNLVIQQCQMLLDDRGIENYSIAMNPADPTSMVPGELFTVTVDVNCADNAVFGGFLYEGKQLSESVVMRAE
;
A
#
# COMPACT_ATOMS: atom_id res chain seq x y z
N MET A 1 20.91 -17.55 -0.99
CA MET A 1 19.74 -17.47 -1.88
C MET A 1 18.47 -17.24 -1.08
N ALA A 2 18.02 -18.19 -0.25
CA ALA A 2 16.80 -18.02 0.55
C ALA A 2 16.81 -16.77 1.47
N THR A 3 17.96 -16.41 2.05
CA THR A 3 18.07 -15.21 2.91
C THR A 3 17.92 -13.90 2.14
N ILE A 4 18.48 -13.80 0.94
CA ILE A 4 18.34 -12.61 0.08
C ILE A 4 16.88 -12.44 -0.33
N GLU A 5 16.23 -13.54 -0.73
CA GLU A 5 14.81 -13.52 -1.09
C GLU A 5 13.93 -13.12 0.10
N ALA A 6 14.21 -13.66 1.30
CA ALA A 6 13.50 -13.27 2.51
C ALA A 6 13.69 -11.77 2.83
N CYS A 7 14.90 -11.23 2.70
CA CYS A 7 15.15 -9.80 2.88
C CYS A 7 14.41 -8.95 1.84
N ALA A 8 14.34 -9.39 0.58
CA ALA A 8 13.58 -8.71 -0.46
C ALA A 8 12.09 -8.65 -0.12
N MET A 9 11.51 -9.75 0.39
CA MET A 9 10.11 -9.81 0.79
C MET A 9 9.81 -8.97 2.04
N LEU A 10 10.74 -8.93 3.01
CA LEU A 10 10.62 -8.02 4.15
C LEU A 10 10.67 -6.55 3.72
N HIS A 11 11.53 -6.22 2.76
CA HIS A 11 11.59 -4.88 2.18
C HIS A 11 10.30 -4.53 1.43
N LEU A 12 9.74 -5.48 0.66
CA LEU A 12 8.45 -5.33 -0.01
C LEU A 12 7.32 -5.05 0.99
N GLN A 13 7.28 -5.81 2.09
CA GLN A 13 6.33 -5.59 3.20
C GLN A 13 6.45 -4.20 3.80
N GLN A 14 7.67 -3.75 4.09
CA GLN A 14 7.91 -2.41 4.63
C GLN A 14 7.45 -1.32 3.67
N ASN A 15 7.68 -1.49 2.37
CA ASN A 15 7.24 -0.52 1.37
C ASN A 15 5.72 -0.46 1.24
N ALA A 16 5.03 -1.60 1.25
CA ALA A 16 3.57 -1.64 1.25
C ALA A 16 2.99 -0.98 2.51
N ALA A 17 3.56 -1.27 3.68
CA ALA A 17 3.13 -0.68 4.95
C ALA A 17 3.34 0.85 4.99
N VAL A 18 4.49 1.35 4.54
CA VAL A 18 4.76 2.80 4.44
C VAL A 18 3.80 3.46 3.45
N THR A 19 3.53 2.82 2.32
CA THR A 19 2.60 3.35 1.31
C THR A 19 1.17 3.42 1.86
N ALA A 20 0.69 2.37 2.53
CA ALA A 20 -0.62 2.38 3.19
C ALA A 20 -0.71 3.48 4.25
N TYR A 21 0.36 3.69 5.03
CA TYR A 21 0.44 4.77 6.01
C TYR A 21 0.36 6.16 5.38
N GLU A 22 1.15 6.44 4.34
CA GLU A 22 1.14 7.74 3.66
C GLU A 22 -0.19 8.00 2.95
N GLY A 23 -0.77 6.98 2.31
CA GLY A 23 -2.11 7.05 1.74
C GLY A 23 -3.17 7.39 2.79
N ALA A 24 -3.14 6.72 3.94
CA ALA A 24 -4.06 7.00 5.03
C ALA A 24 -3.84 8.42 5.59
N ARG A 25 -2.59 8.86 5.75
CA ARG A 25 -2.24 10.20 6.25
C ARG A 25 -2.77 11.31 5.36
N ILE A 26 -2.73 11.13 4.04
CA ILE A 26 -3.23 12.14 3.10
C ILE A 26 -4.75 12.08 3.01
N GLY A 27 -5.33 10.88 3.06
CA GLY A 27 -6.78 10.68 2.99
C GLY A 27 -7.55 11.27 4.16
N ILE A 28 -6.96 11.34 5.36
CA ILE A 28 -7.61 11.97 6.53
C ILE A 28 -7.64 13.50 6.49
N LEU A 29 -6.94 14.14 5.53
CA LEU A 29 -6.91 15.60 5.42
C LEU A 29 -8.21 16.13 4.80
N PRO A 30 -8.75 17.25 5.31
CA PRO A 30 -9.96 17.85 4.75
C PRO A 30 -9.81 18.24 3.28
N GLY A 31 -10.77 17.81 2.44
CA GLY A 31 -10.79 18.13 1.01
C GLY A 31 -9.92 17.24 0.13
N THR A 32 -9.27 16.22 0.70
CA THR A 32 -8.59 15.18 -0.09
C THR A 32 -9.62 14.33 -0.82
N ASP A 33 -9.41 14.12 -2.12
CA ASP A 33 -10.20 13.20 -2.92
C ASP A 33 -9.50 11.84 -3.11
N GLN A 34 -10.26 10.89 -3.65
CA GLN A 34 -9.78 9.55 -3.94
C GLN A 34 -8.55 9.56 -4.87
N ASN A 35 -8.54 10.44 -5.87
CA ASN A 35 -7.48 10.50 -6.88
C ASN A 35 -6.16 10.92 -6.27
N LEU A 36 -6.18 11.89 -5.36
CA LEU A 36 -4.98 12.36 -4.68
C LEU A 36 -4.34 11.25 -3.83
N VAL A 37 -5.14 10.48 -3.09
CA VAL A 37 -4.63 9.34 -2.32
C VAL A 37 -4.02 8.29 -3.25
N ILE A 38 -4.71 7.93 -4.33
CA ILE A 38 -4.20 6.96 -5.32
C ILE A 38 -2.88 7.44 -5.92
N GLN A 39 -2.81 8.69 -6.38
CA GLN A 39 -1.61 9.25 -7.00
C GLN A 39 -0.41 9.22 -6.05
N GLN A 40 -0.63 9.50 -4.76
CA GLN A 40 0.43 9.49 -3.76
C GLN A 40 0.93 8.07 -3.48
N CYS A 41 0.02 7.12 -3.35
CA CYS A 41 0.39 5.71 -3.21
C CYS A 41 1.13 5.18 -4.45
N GLN A 42 0.63 5.49 -5.67
CA GLN A 42 1.26 5.10 -6.93
C GLN A 42 2.66 5.69 -7.06
N MET A 43 2.83 6.99 -6.78
CA MET A 43 4.14 7.64 -6.79
C MET A 43 5.15 6.91 -5.90
N LEU A 44 4.74 6.51 -4.70
CA LEU A 44 5.60 5.80 -3.75
C LEU A 44 5.93 4.37 -4.19
N LEU A 45 5.00 3.65 -4.79
CA LEU A 45 5.21 2.28 -5.25
C LEU A 45 6.04 2.25 -6.55
N ASP A 46 5.75 3.15 -7.48
CA ASP A 46 6.45 3.27 -8.76
C ASP A 46 7.91 3.73 -8.58
N ASP A 47 8.17 4.71 -7.71
CA ASP A 47 9.54 5.16 -7.38
C ASP A 47 10.40 4.04 -6.77
N ARG A 48 9.75 3.09 -6.08
CA ARG A 48 10.38 1.92 -5.49
C ARG A 48 10.45 0.72 -6.44
N GLY A 49 9.92 0.84 -7.66
CA GLY A 49 9.90 -0.23 -8.64
C GLY A 49 9.05 -1.43 -8.24
N ILE A 50 7.96 -1.22 -7.49
CA ILE A 50 7.03 -2.29 -7.10
C ILE A 50 6.05 -2.53 -8.24
N GLU A 51 5.90 -3.79 -8.63
CA GLU A 51 5.04 -4.21 -9.75
C GLU A 51 3.75 -4.89 -9.26
N ASN A 52 2.72 -4.87 -10.10
CA ASN A 52 1.45 -5.59 -9.90
C ASN A 52 0.84 -5.43 -8.50
N TYR A 53 0.58 -4.18 -8.14
CA TYR A 53 -0.05 -3.78 -6.89
C TYR A 53 -1.50 -3.31 -7.09
N SER A 54 -2.28 -3.34 -6.02
CA SER A 54 -3.59 -2.68 -5.95
C SER A 54 -3.73 -1.88 -4.66
N ILE A 55 -4.43 -0.74 -4.76
CA ILE A 55 -4.71 0.16 -3.64
C ILE A 55 -6.22 0.20 -3.44
N ALA A 56 -6.66 -0.09 -2.22
CA ALA A 56 -8.05 -0.01 -1.81
C ALA A 56 -8.21 0.95 -0.63
N MET A 57 -9.36 1.62 -0.57
CA MET A 57 -9.68 2.60 0.46
C MET A 57 -11.06 2.30 1.05
N ASN A 58 -11.22 2.56 2.35
CA ASN A 58 -12.51 2.50 3.02
C ASN A 58 -12.65 3.65 4.04
N PRO A 59 -13.61 4.58 3.86
CA PRO A 59 -14.50 4.71 2.70
C PRO A 59 -13.74 4.90 1.38
N ALA A 60 -14.37 4.55 0.26
CA ALA A 60 -13.72 4.60 -1.06
C ALA A 60 -13.41 6.05 -1.51
N ASP A 61 -14.19 7.02 -1.04
CA ASP A 61 -13.99 8.44 -1.29
C ASP A 61 -13.80 9.20 0.04
N PRO A 62 -12.59 9.70 0.32
CA PRO A 62 -12.28 10.44 1.54
C PRO A 62 -13.04 11.78 1.67
N THR A 63 -13.51 12.38 0.58
CA THR A 63 -14.21 13.68 0.64
C THR A 63 -15.51 13.63 1.43
N SER A 64 -16.09 12.43 1.54
CA SER A 64 -17.34 12.18 2.24
C SER A 64 -17.18 12.03 3.76
N MET A 65 -15.94 11.93 4.24
CA MET A 65 -15.66 11.67 5.65
C MET A 65 -15.92 12.89 6.51
N VAL A 66 -16.46 12.65 7.71
CA VAL A 66 -16.52 13.67 8.76
C VAL A 66 -15.38 13.50 9.77
N PRO A 67 -14.93 14.58 10.42
CA PRO A 67 -13.92 14.51 11.47
C PRO A 67 -14.26 13.45 12.52
N GLY A 68 -13.30 12.58 12.84
CA GLY A 68 -13.49 11.48 13.79
C GLY A 68 -13.84 10.12 13.17
N GLU A 69 -14.20 10.04 11.88
CA GLU A 69 -14.41 8.77 11.18
C GLU A 69 -13.10 8.02 10.90
N LEU A 70 -13.20 6.70 10.73
CA LEU A 70 -12.06 5.86 10.41
C LEU A 70 -11.87 5.78 8.89
N PHE A 71 -10.65 6.03 8.45
CA PHE A 71 -10.19 5.85 7.09
C PHE A 71 -9.17 4.72 7.05
N THR A 72 -9.36 3.78 6.14
CA THR A 72 -8.47 2.63 5.94
C THR A 72 -7.90 2.66 4.54
N VAL A 73 -6.58 2.50 4.42
CA VAL A 73 -5.91 2.26 3.14
C VAL A 73 -5.27 0.89 3.19
N THR A 74 -5.50 0.10 2.15
CA THR A 74 -4.94 -1.25 1.99
C THR A 74 -4.14 -1.30 0.69
N VAL A 75 -2.92 -1.82 0.77
CA VAL A 75 -2.02 -2.02 -0.37
C VAL A 75 -1.75 -3.50 -0.49
N ASP A 76 -2.15 -4.07 -1.62
CA ASP A 76 -1.89 -5.46 -1.97
C ASP A 76 -0.80 -5.52 -3.04
N VAL A 77 0.17 -6.43 -2.87
CA VAL A 77 1.28 -6.63 -3.81
C VAL A 77 1.51 -8.11 -4.09
N ASN A 78 1.65 -8.48 -5.37
CA ASN A 78 2.00 -9.84 -5.76
C ASN A 78 3.48 -10.11 -5.41
N CYS A 79 3.75 -11.12 -4.58
CA CYS A 79 5.12 -11.40 -4.15
C CYS A 79 6.01 -11.98 -5.25
N ALA A 80 5.45 -12.74 -6.19
CA ALA A 80 6.21 -13.39 -7.25
C ALA A 80 6.74 -12.39 -8.29
N ASP A 81 5.95 -11.37 -8.61
CA ASP A 81 6.33 -10.31 -9.56
C ASP A 81 7.42 -9.38 -8.99
N ASN A 82 7.58 -9.36 -7.67
CA ASN A 82 8.55 -8.55 -6.96
C ASN A 82 9.72 -9.38 -6.38
N ALA A 83 9.88 -10.62 -6.86
CA ALA A 83 10.90 -11.57 -6.40
C ALA A 83 12.24 -11.37 -7.10
N VAL A 84 13.34 -11.64 -6.39
CA VAL A 84 14.70 -11.44 -6.94
C VAL A 84 15.14 -12.65 -7.78
N PHE A 85 14.81 -13.87 -7.34
CA PHE A 85 15.21 -15.11 -8.01
C PHE A 85 14.04 -15.85 -8.66
N GLY A 86 13.12 -15.13 -9.31
CA GLY A 86 12.06 -15.72 -10.13
C GLY A 86 10.89 -16.34 -9.36
N GLY A 87 10.65 -15.89 -8.12
CA GLY A 87 9.37 -16.06 -7.45
C GLY A 87 9.02 -17.44 -6.89
N PHE A 88 9.80 -18.50 -7.16
CA PHE A 88 9.43 -19.88 -6.79
C PHE A 88 9.04 -20.08 -5.31
N LEU A 89 9.69 -19.37 -4.38
CA LEU A 89 9.39 -19.45 -2.94
C LEU A 89 8.09 -18.72 -2.53
N TYR A 90 7.65 -17.76 -3.35
CA TYR A 90 6.56 -16.83 -3.08
C TYR A 90 5.48 -16.85 -4.17
N GLU A 91 5.49 -17.87 -5.02
CA GLU A 91 4.51 -18.05 -6.08
C GLU A 91 3.10 -18.16 -5.50
N GLY A 92 2.16 -17.41 -6.08
CA GLY A 92 0.77 -17.34 -5.60
C GLY A 92 0.60 -16.68 -4.23
N LYS A 93 1.64 -16.07 -3.65
CA LYS A 93 1.51 -15.29 -2.41
C LYS A 93 1.20 -13.83 -2.74
N GLN A 94 0.20 -13.32 -2.03
CA GLN A 94 -0.14 -11.91 -1.99
C GLN A 94 0.29 -11.35 -0.64
N LEU A 95 1.00 -10.23 -0.66
CA LEU A 95 1.26 -9.41 0.50
C LEU A 95 0.15 -8.37 0.60
N SER A 96 -0.42 -8.17 1.78
CA SER A 96 -1.49 -7.19 2.03
C SER A 96 -1.16 -6.43 3.31
N GLU A 97 -0.99 -5.11 3.19
CA GLU A 97 -0.73 -4.22 4.33
C GLU A 97 -1.82 -3.16 4.42
N SER A 98 -2.30 -2.91 5.64
CA SER A 98 -3.44 -2.03 5.88
C SER A 98 -3.17 -1.09 7.05
N VAL A 99 -3.51 0.18 6.87
CA VAL A 99 -3.40 1.20 7.90
C VAL A 99 -4.74 1.89 8.09
N VAL A 100 -5.14 2.03 9.35
CA VAL A 100 -6.35 2.74 9.76
C VAL A 100 -5.94 4.02 10.49
N MET A 101 -6.49 5.15 10.06
CA MET A 101 -6.34 6.44 10.72
C MET A 101 -7.70 7.07 10.98
N ARG A 102 -7.74 8.08 11.87
CA ARG A 102 -8.94 8.84 12.16
C ARG A 102 -8.90 10.18 11.43
N ALA A 103 -9.97 10.52 10.72
CA ALA A 103 -10.14 11.80 10.04
C ALA A 103 -9.99 12.98 11.02
N GLU A 104 -9.29 14.03 10.59
CA GLU A 104 -9.03 15.26 11.36
C GLU A 104 -10.18 16.27 11.27
#